data_AF-A0A7W0L3U4-F1
#
_entry.id   AF-A0A7W0L3U4-F1
#
_cell.length_a   1.000
_cell.length_b   1.000
_cell.length_c   1.000
_cell.angle_alpha   90.00
_cell.angle_beta   90.00
_cell.angle_gamma   90.00
#
_symmetry.space_group_name_H-M   'P 1'
#
loop_
_entity.id
_entity.type
_entity.pdbx_description
1 polymer ?
#
loop_
_entity_poly.entity_id
_entity_poly.type
_entity_poly.pdbx_seq_one_letter_code
_entity_poly.pdbx_strand_id
1 'polypeptide(L)' 'MNGELRGDTDGDLVMVLLTCTLAGLRDKLLEDGYDQAGRVVADLVEITDDYLDRIRL' A
#
# COMPACT_ATOMS: atom_id res chain seq x y z
N MET A 1 -18.06 -28.11 1.54
CA MET A 1 -18.39 -27.46 2.83
C MET A 1 -17.24 -27.75 3.78
N ASN A 2 -16.53 -26.83 4.44
CA ASN A 2 -16.58 -25.38 4.57
C ASN A 2 -15.37 -24.97 5.45
N GLY A 3 -14.75 -23.82 5.16
CA GLY A 3 -13.89 -23.03 6.07
C GLY A 3 -12.43 -23.50 6.20
N GLU A 4 -11.38 -22.70 6.02
CA GLU A 4 -11.24 -21.25 5.93
C GLU A 4 -9.95 -20.94 5.13
N LEU A 5 -10.10 -20.47 3.88
CA LEU A 5 -9.15 -19.56 3.26
C LEU A 5 -9.55 -18.13 3.67
N ARG A 6 -9.56 -17.86 4.97
CA ARG A 6 -9.65 -16.49 5.48
C ARG A 6 -8.24 -16.09 5.86
N GLY A 7 -7.49 -15.65 4.85
CA GLY A 7 -6.46 -14.64 5.09
C GLY A 7 -7.09 -13.55 5.94
N ASP A 8 -6.31 -13.00 6.87
CA ASP A 8 -6.77 -12.01 7.83
C ASP A 8 -7.29 -10.78 7.07
N THR A 9 -8.59 -10.79 6.73
CA THR A 9 -9.23 -9.79 5.85
C THR A 9 -9.06 -8.38 6.40
N ASP A 10 -8.87 -8.27 7.71
CA ASP A 10 -8.61 -7.01 8.40
C ASP A 10 -7.18 -6.54 8.11
N GLY A 11 -6.20 -7.44 8.07
CA GLY A 11 -4.82 -7.15 7.68
C GLY A 11 -4.69 -6.74 6.21
N ASP A 12 -5.38 -7.44 5.32
CA ASP A 12 -5.41 -7.10 3.88
C ASP A 12 -6.05 -5.72 3.65
N LEU A 13 -7.14 -5.43 4.36
CA LEU A 13 -7.79 -4.12 4.30
C LEU A 13 -6.87 -3.01 4.83
N VAL A 14 -6.14 -3.26 5.94
CA VAL A 14 -5.14 -2.32 6.46
C VAL A 14 -4.07 -2.03 5.42
N MET A 15 -3.59 -3.05 4.70
CA MET A 15 -2.60 -2.88 3.65
C MET A 15 -3.13 -2.06 2.46
N VAL A 16 -4.40 -2.26 2.05
CA VAL A 16 -5.04 -1.41 1.03
C VAL A 16 -5.10 0.04 1.48
N LEU A 17 -5.57 0.29 2.71
CA LEU A 17 -5.68 1.65 3.25
C LEU A 17 -4.31 2.33 3.39
N LEU A 18 -3.31 1.58 3.85
CA LEU A 18 -1.94 2.06 3.96
C LEU A 18 -1.38 2.43 2.58
N THR A 19 -1.51 1.56 1.58
CA THR A 19 -1.04 1.80 0.21
C THR A 19 -1.67 3.07 -0.37
N CYS A 20 -3.00 3.23 -0.22
CA CYS A 20 -3.70 4.44 -0.67
C CYS A 20 -3.21 5.70 0.05
N THR A 21 -2.97 5.60 1.37
CA THR A 21 -2.50 6.73 2.18
C THR A 21 -1.08 7.14 1.78
N LEU A 22 -0.19 6.16 1.54
CA LEU A 22 1.18 6.42 1.08
C LEU A 22 1.19 7.03 -0.33
N ALA A 23 0.33 6.56 -1.23
CA ALA A 23 0.21 7.17 -2.57
C ALA A 23 -0.20 8.65 -2.49
N GLY A 24 -1.21 8.98 -1.67
CA GLY A 24 -1.61 10.37 -1.45
C GLY A 24 -0.53 11.20 -0.77
N LEU A 25 0.22 10.63 0.18
CA LEU A 25 1.35 11.31 0.82
C LEU A 25 2.48 11.58 -0.17
N ARG A 26 2.84 10.62 -1.03
CA ARG A 26 3.82 10.80 -2.10
C ARG A 26 3.44 11.98 -2.97
N ASP A 27 2.21 11.99 -3.47
CA ASP A 27 1.74 13.03 -4.40
C ASP A 27 1.83 14.41 -3.76
N LYS A 28 1.40 14.53 -2.50
CA LYS A 28 1.50 15.79 -1.74
C LYS A 28 2.94 16.22 -1.49
N LEU A 29 3.85 15.29 -1.17
CA LEU A 29 5.27 15.60 -0.99
C LEU A 29 5.91 16.10 -2.28
N LEU A 30 5.55 15.52 -3.42
CA LEU A 30 6.04 15.97 -4.73
C LEU A 30 5.46 17.35 -5.08
N GLU A 31 4.18 17.60 -4.81
CA GLU A 31 3.54 18.91 -4.99
C GLU A 31 4.20 20.00 -4.12
N ASP A 32 4.58 19.66 -2.88
CA ASP A 32 5.21 20.58 -1.94
C ASP A 32 6.74 20.74 -2.18
N GLY A 33 7.31 20.06 -3.18
CA GLY A 33 8.73 20.15 -3.56
C GLY A 33 9.69 19.29 -2.71
N TYR A 34 9.17 18.33 -1.93
CA TYR A 34 9.96 17.37 -1.17
C TYR A 34 10.33 16.13 -2.01
N ASP A 35 11.05 16.32 -3.12
CA ASP A 35 11.36 15.26 -4.11
C ASP A 35 11.94 13.99 -3.50
N GLN A 36 12.94 14.11 -2.62
CA GLN A 36 13.61 12.95 -2.03
C GLN A 36 12.67 12.16 -1.11
N ALA A 37 11.84 12.85 -0.33
CA ALA A 37 10.85 12.20 0.53
C ALA A 37 9.75 11.54 -0.31
N GLY A 38 9.29 12.21 -1.38
CA GLY A 38 8.34 11.65 -2.33
C GLY A 38 8.84 10.35 -2.96
N ARG A 39 10.11 10.29 -3.38
CA ARG A 39 10.72 9.05 -3.92
C ARG A 39 10.74 7.90 -2.91
N VAL A 40 11.13 8.17 -1.66
CA VAL A 40 11.11 7.14 -0.60
C VAL A 40 9.69 6.61 -0.39
N VAL A 41 8.68 7.49 -0.38
CA VAL A 41 7.29 7.05 -0.24
C VAL A 41 6.82 6.29 -1.49
N ALA A 42 7.28 6.64 -2.68
CA ALA A 42 6.99 5.88 -3.90
C ALA A 42 7.52 4.44 -3.81
N ASP A 43 8.75 4.24 -3.33
CA ASP A 43 9.31 2.90 -3.11
C ASP A 43 8.46 2.08 -2.11
N LEU A 44 7.96 2.74 -1.05
CA LEU A 44 7.07 2.09 -0.09
C LEU A 44 5.72 1.71 -0.71
N VAL A 45 5.15 2.56 -1.57
CA VAL A 45 3.93 2.26 -2.31
C VAL A 45 4.13 1.01 -3.16
N GLU A 46 5.23 0.92 -3.92
CA GLU A 46 5.55 -0.25 -4.75
C GLU A 46 5.62 -1.53 -3.91
N ILE A 47 6.32 -1.50 -2.76
CA ILE A 47 6.40 -2.65 -1.85
C ILE A 47 5.02 -3.08 -1.34
N THR A 48 4.17 -2.13 -0.99
CA THR A 48 2.82 -2.43 -0.48
C THR A 48 1.88 -2.92 -1.59
N ASP A 49 2.02 -2.43 -2.81
CA ASP A 49 1.25 -2.87 -3.98
C ASP A 49 1.64 -4.30 -4.37
N ASP A 50 2.95 -4.60 -4.40
CA ASP A 50 3.48 -5.96 -4.60
C ASP A 50 2.94 -6.96 -3.56
N TYR A 51 2.80 -6.53 -2.31
CA TYR A 51 2.17 -7.35 -1.27
C TYR A 51 0.70 -7.64 -1.59
N LEU A 52 -0.06 -6.61 -1.98
CA LEU A 52 -1.48 -6.73 -2.32
C LEU A 52 -1.72 -7.61 -3.55
N ASP A 53 -0.82 -7.58 -4.52
CA ASP A 53 -0.88 -8.44 -5.70
C ASP A 53 -0.63 -9.91 -5.34
N ARG A 54 0.22 -10.18 -4.35
CA ARG A 54 0.51 -11.56 -3.90
C ARG A 54 -0.63 -12.22 -3.13
N ILE A 55 -1.50 -11.44 -2.49
CA ILE A 55 -2.66 -11.97 -1.74
C ILE A 55 -3.93 -12.10 -2.59
N ARG A 56 -3.96 -11.52 -3.80
CA ARG A 56 -5.09 -11.63 -4.74
C ARG A 56 -5.09 -12.92 -5.57
N LEU A 57 -4.09 -13.80 -5.42
CA LEU A 57 -3.97 -15.12 -6.06
C LEU A 57 -4.58 -16.24 -5.21
#